data_AF-A0A1W1X7H2-F1
#
_entry.id   AF-A0A1W1X7H2-F1
#
_cell.length_a   1.000
_cell.length_b   1.000
_cell.length_c   1.000
_cell.angle_alpha   90.00
_cell.angle_beta   90.00
_cell.angle_gamma   90.00
#
_symmetry.space_group_name_H-M   'P 1'
#
loop_
_entity.id
_entity.type
_entity.pdbx_description
1 polymer ?
#
loop_
_entity_poly.entity_id
_entity_poly.type
_entity_poly.pdbx_seq_one_letter_code
_entity_poly.pdbx_strand_id
1 'polypeptide(L)'
;MRRTPPEKKRLSLAKDRRNAYGECPTSSRRNIRRNKQFSRRAARHGADAMLRTATLDEESAANAEVRARGSAELKRRQGFRKSPDIALATIIASKQARRARLRLQPRRGKRSIKASHEE
;
A
#
# COMPACT_ATOMS: atom_id res chain seq x y z
N MET A 1 -23.40 14.02 -33.65
CA MET A 1 -23.66 14.70 -32.34
C MET A 1 -22.41 15.40 -31.85
N ARG A 2 -22.47 16.72 -31.67
CA ARG A 2 -21.34 17.54 -31.20
C ARG A 2 -21.42 17.67 -29.67
N ARG A 3 -20.40 17.15 -28.96
CA ARG A 3 -20.37 17.24 -27.50
C ARG A 3 -20.18 18.68 -27.03
N THR A 4 -20.91 19.08 -26.00
CA THR A 4 -20.75 20.39 -25.35
C THR A 4 -19.39 20.46 -24.62
N PRO A 5 -18.83 21.66 -24.37
CA PRO A 5 -17.58 21.78 -23.61
C PRO A 5 -17.62 21.08 -22.23
N PRO A 6 -18.70 21.17 -21.42
CA PRO A 6 -18.82 20.42 -20.18
C PRO A 6 -18.77 18.90 -20.38
N GLU A 7 -19.45 18.38 -21.41
CA GLU A 7 -19.41 16.95 -21.76
C GLU A 7 -18.01 16.50 -22.17
N LYS A 8 -17.31 17.32 -22.97
CA LYS A 8 -15.91 17.04 -23.35
C LYS A 8 -15.01 16.96 -22.12
N LYS A 9 -15.17 17.87 -21.16
CA LYS A 9 -14.40 17.86 -19.90
C LYS A 9 -14.72 16.63 -19.07
N ARG A 10 -16.00 16.30 -18.87
CA ARG A 10 -16.43 15.10 -18.13
C ARG A 10 -15.87 13.83 -18.78
N LEU A 11 -15.94 13.73 -20.10
CA LEU A 11 -15.41 12.58 -20.84
C LEU A 11 -13.90 12.47 -20.71
N SER A 12 -13.18 13.59 -20.84
CA SER A 12 -11.72 13.64 -20.69
C SER A 12 -11.31 13.16 -19.29
N LEU A 13 -11.95 13.68 -18.24
CA LEU A 13 -11.65 13.29 -16.86
C LEU A 13 -11.97 11.81 -16.55
N ALA A 14 -12.96 11.23 -17.24
CA ALA A 14 -13.30 9.81 -17.11
C ALA A 14 -12.37 8.88 -17.89
N LYS A 15 -11.84 9.35 -19.04
CA LYS A 15 -10.99 8.55 -19.94
C LYS A 15 -9.50 8.67 -19.65
N ASP A 16 -9.03 9.82 -19.15
CA ASP A 16 -7.63 9.98 -18.71
C ASP A 16 -7.40 9.10 -17.47
N ARG A 17 -6.61 8.03 -17.66
CA ARG A 17 -6.23 7.11 -16.58
C ARG A 17 -4.81 7.42 -16.12
N ARG A 18 -4.65 7.63 -14.82
CA ARG A 18 -3.36 7.94 -14.20
C ARG A 18 -2.97 6.87 -13.20
N ASN A 19 -1.66 6.76 -13.05
CA ASN A 19 -1.03 5.97 -12.00
C ASN A 19 -1.49 6.45 -10.61
N ALA A 20 -2.02 5.52 -9.80
CA ALA A 20 -2.52 5.78 -8.45
C ALA A 20 -1.48 5.59 -7.32
N TYR A 21 -0.25 5.17 -7.63
CA TYR A 21 0.79 4.87 -6.63
C TYR A 21 1.32 6.11 -5.90
N GLY A 22 0.93 7.33 -6.29
CA GLY A 22 1.35 8.58 -5.61
C GLY A 22 2.81 8.95 -5.84
N GLU A 23 3.51 8.18 -6.67
CA GLU A 23 4.90 8.31 -7.02
C GLU A 23 5.07 8.78 -8.47
N CYS A 24 6.27 9.25 -8.85
CA CYS A 24 6.55 9.51 -10.26
C CYS A 24 6.54 8.18 -11.07
N PRO A 25 6.32 8.22 -12.40
CA PRO A 25 6.23 7.00 -13.20
C PRO A 25 7.45 6.09 -13.09
N THR A 26 8.65 6.67 -12.99
CA THR A 26 9.91 5.93 -12.87
C THR A 26 10.04 5.20 -11.54
N SER A 27 9.75 5.87 -10.43
CA SER A 27 9.80 5.24 -9.11
C SER A 27 8.70 4.20 -8.96
N SER A 28 7.49 4.47 -9.46
CA SER A 28 6.39 3.51 -9.40
C SER A 28 6.74 2.19 -10.09
N ARG A 29 7.35 2.25 -11.30
CA ARG A 29 7.82 1.04 -12.00
C ARG A 29 8.81 0.24 -11.16
N ARG A 30 9.77 0.91 -10.51
CA ARG A 30 10.77 0.29 -9.64
C ARG A 30 10.14 -0.31 -8.39
N ASN A 31 9.25 0.42 -7.74
CA ASN A 31 8.65 0.06 -6.46
C ASN A 31 7.61 -1.05 -6.61
N ILE A 32 6.83 -1.10 -7.70
CA ILE A 32 5.96 -2.24 -8.02
C ILE A 32 6.78 -3.54 -8.06
N ARG A 33 7.93 -3.54 -8.75
CA ARG A 33 8.80 -4.72 -8.84
C ARG A 33 9.33 -5.12 -7.45
N ARG A 34 9.79 -4.13 -6.67
CA ARG A 34 10.29 -4.35 -5.30
C ARG A 34 9.22 -4.90 -4.37
N ASN A 35 8.03 -4.31 -4.36
CA ASN A 35 6.94 -4.74 -3.48
C ASN A 35 6.47 -6.16 -3.81
N LYS A 36 6.44 -6.54 -5.10
CA LYS A 36 6.22 -7.93 -5.51
C LYS A 36 7.30 -8.87 -4.97
N GLN A 37 8.56 -8.47 -5.06
CA GLN A 37 9.68 -9.26 -4.52
C GLN A 37 9.60 -9.40 -2.99
N PHE A 38 9.34 -8.31 -2.27
CA PHE A 38 9.21 -8.30 -0.82
C PHE A 38 8.04 -9.17 -0.36
N SER A 39 6.90 -9.14 -1.07
CA SER A 39 5.75 -9.99 -0.73
C SER A 39 6.08 -11.48 -0.85
N ARG A 40 6.79 -11.88 -1.90
CA ARG A 40 7.26 -13.26 -2.08
C ARG A 40 8.28 -13.66 -1.01
N ARG A 41 9.21 -12.75 -0.69
CA ARG A 41 10.22 -12.96 0.35
C ARG A 41 9.56 -13.12 1.72
N ALA A 42 8.57 -12.28 2.06
CA ALA A 42 7.82 -12.36 3.30
C ALA A 42 7.06 -13.68 3.44
N ALA A 43 6.43 -14.16 2.35
CA ALA A 43 5.77 -15.47 2.35
C ALA A 43 6.76 -16.62 2.60
N ARG A 44 7.94 -16.58 1.96
CA ARG A 44 8.99 -17.59 2.19
C ARG A 44 9.55 -17.54 3.61
N HIS A 45 9.90 -16.36 4.12
CA HIS A 45 10.39 -16.25 5.50
C HIS A 45 9.34 -16.66 6.53
N GLY A 46 8.06 -16.36 6.28
CA GLY A 46 6.97 -16.79 7.15
C GLY A 46 6.83 -18.31 7.23
N ALA A 47 7.06 -19.03 6.13
CA ALA A 47 7.11 -20.49 6.14
C ALA A 47 8.39 -21.03 6.80
N ASP A 48 9.55 -20.50 6.41
CA ASP A 48 10.86 -20.92 6.93
C ASP A 48 10.93 -20.78 8.46
N ALA A 49 10.39 -19.69 9.01
CA ALA A 49 10.32 -19.49 10.45
C ALA A 49 9.50 -20.58 11.18
N MET A 50 8.42 -21.09 10.57
CA MET A 50 7.61 -22.16 11.18
C MET A 50 8.31 -23.53 11.08
N LEU A 51 9.05 -23.76 9.98
CA LEU A 51 9.80 -25.01 9.78
C LEU A 51 11.03 -25.09 10.69
N ARG A 52 11.72 -23.98 10.92
CA ARG A 52 12.90 -23.92 11.82
C ARG A 52 12.59 -24.26 13.27
N THR A 53 11.34 -24.10 13.69
CA THR A 53 10.90 -24.44 15.05
C THR A 53 10.47 -25.89 15.20
N ALA A 54 10.47 -26.68 14.13
CA ALA A 54 10.07 -28.08 14.16
C ALA A 54 11.17 -28.95 14.78
N THR A 55 10.77 -29.85 15.67
CA THR A 55 11.60 -30.96 16.16
C THR A 55 11.50 -32.17 15.22
N LEU A 56 12.39 -33.16 15.38
CA LEU A 56 12.48 -34.34 14.49
C LEU A 56 11.40 -35.41 14.75
N ASP A 57 10.51 -35.18 15.70
CA ASP A 57 9.32 -35.99 15.93
C ASP A 57 8.28 -35.78 14.83
N GLU A 58 7.62 -36.86 14.44
CA GLU A 58 6.69 -36.89 13.32
C GLU A 58 5.48 -35.96 13.53
N GLU A 59 4.97 -35.90 14.76
CA GLU A 59 3.84 -35.03 15.10
C GLU A 59 4.21 -33.54 15.04
N SER A 60 5.36 -33.12 15.59
CA SER A 60 5.81 -31.74 15.43
C SER A 60 6.12 -31.40 13.99
N ALA A 61 6.71 -32.32 13.22
CA ALA A 61 7.02 -32.10 11.81
C ALA A 61 5.75 -31.84 10.99
N ALA A 62 4.72 -32.68 11.17
CA ALA A 62 3.42 -32.50 10.52
C ALA A 62 2.75 -31.17 10.92
N ASN A 63 2.78 -30.83 12.21
CA ASN A 63 2.23 -29.57 12.71
C ASN A 63 2.96 -28.34 12.14
N ALA A 64 4.29 -28.40 12.05
CA ALA A 64 5.10 -27.32 11.47
C ALA A 64 4.82 -27.14 9.97
N GLU A 65 4.62 -28.23 9.22
CA GLU A 65 4.25 -28.18 7.81
C GLU A 65 2.91 -27.46 7.60
N VAL A 66 1.88 -27.82 8.37
CA VAL A 66 0.56 -27.17 8.32
C VAL A 66 0.66 -25.67 8.62
N ARG A 67 1.40 -25.31 9.68
CA ARG A 67 1.63 -23.91 10.06
C ARG A 67 2.41 -23.14 8.99
N ALA A 68 3.45 -23.74 8.41
CA ALA A 68 4.25 -23.13 7.36
C ALA A 68 3.40 -22.84 6.12
N ARG A 69 2.57 -23.79 5.69
CA ARG A 69 1.62 -23.62 4.57
C ARG A 69 0.60 -22.51 4.86
N GLY A 70 0.01 -22.52 6.05
CA GLY A 70 -0.96 -21.50 6.48
C GLY A 70 -0.34 -20.10 6.52
N SER A 71 0.86 -19.97 7.10
CA SER A 71 1.62 -18.72 7.17
C SER A 71 1.95 -18.18 5.77
N ALA A 72 2.52 -19.02 4.89
CA ALA A 72 2.83 -18.62 3.52
C ALA A 72 1.58 -18.16 2.77
N GLU A 73 0.48 -18.90 2.88
CA GLU A 73 -0.77 -18.57 2.20
C GLU A 73 -1.36 -17.24 2.69
N LEU A 74 -1.40 -17.02 4.00
CA LEU A 74 -1.85 -15.76 4.57
C LEU A 74 -1.01 -14.58 4.06
N LYS A 75 0.32 -14.73 4.07
CA LYS A 75 1.24 -13.69 3.57
C LYS A 75 1.10 -13.45 2.06
N ARG A 76 0.84 -14.49 1.26
CA ARG A 76 0.53 -14.32 -0.18
C ARG A 76 -0.77 -13.55 -0.39
N ARG A 77 -1.82 -13.88 0.37
CA ARG A 77 -3.13 -13.21 0.28
C ARG A 77 -3.05 -11.73 0.65
N GLN A 78 -2.32 -11.41 1.71
CA GLN A 78 -2.06 -10.04 2.21
C GLN A 78 -0.94 -9.31 1.45
N GLY A 79 -0.26 -9.99 0.53
CA GLY A 79 0.87 -9.44 -0.22
C GLY A 79 0.46 -8.31 -1.17
N PHE A 80 1.47 -7.59 -1.65
CA PHE A 80 1.29 -6.50 -2.60
C PHE A 80 0.57 -6.97 -3.87
N ARG A 81 -0.53 -6.29 -4.20
CA ARG A 81 -1.25 -6.44 -5.47
C ARG A 81 -1.09 -5.18 -6.30
N LYS A 82 -0.82 -5.36 -7.60
CA LYS A 82 -0.77 -4.22 -8.50
C LYS A 82 -2.20 -3.70 -8.69
N SER A 83 -2.45 -2.43 -8.42
CA SER A 83 -3.72 -1.76 -8.72
C SER A 83 -3.72 -1.30 -10.18
N PRO A 84 -4.88 -1.32 -10.85
CA PRO A 84 -5.03 -0.71 -12.17
C PRO A 84 -4.91 0.81 -12.08
N ASP A 85 -4.67 1.45 -13.22
CA ASP A 85 -4.72 2.91 -13.32
C ASP A 85 -6.15 3.41 -13.07
N ILE A 86 -6.27 4.58 -12.45
CA ILE A 86 -7.54 5.15 -11.98
C ILE A 86 -7.86 6.40 -12.81
N ALA A 87 -9.14 6.66 -13.06
CA ALA A 87 -9.60 7.86 -13.75
C ALA A 87 -9.14 9.13 -13.04
N LEU A 88 -8.75 10.14 -13.83
CA LEU A 88 -8.27 11.43 -13.33
C LEU A 88 -9.33 12.12 -12.46
N ALA A 89 -10.62 11.98 -12.80
CA ALA A 89 -11.74 12.48 -11.98
C ALA A 89 -11.64 12.02 -10.52
N THR A 90 -11.43 10.72 -10.30
CA THR A 90 -11.33 10.10 -8.97
C THR A 90 -10.12 10.63 -8.20
N ILE A 91 -8.98 10.78 -8.87
CA ILE A 91 -7.76 11.31 -8.25
C ILE A 91 -7.96 12.77 -7.82
N ILE A 92 -8.61 13.58 -8.65
CA ILE A 92 -8.93 14.98 -8.32
C ILE A 92 -9.83 15.03 -7.08
N ALA A 93 -10.91 14.23 -7.07
CA ALA A 93 -11.83 14.16 -5.93
C ALA A 93 -11.10 13.76 -4.64
N SER A 94 -10.26 12.71 -4.68
CA SER A 94 -9.45 12.28 -3.52
C SER A 94 -8.48 13.36 -3.05
N LYS A 95 -7.84 14.09 -3.97
CA LYS A 95 -6.95 15.21 -3.63
C LYS A 95 -7.71 16.37 -2.99
N GLN A 96 -8.90 16.71 -3.48
CA GLN A 96 -9.76 17.74 -2.91
C GLN A 96 -10.24 17.34 -1.51
N ALA A 97 -10.73 16.11 -1.33
CA ALA A 97 -11.14 15.59 -0.03
C ALA A 97 -9.98 15.60 0.98
N ARG A 98 -8.77 15.20 0.56
CA ARG A 98 -7.57 15.28 1.41
C ARG A 98 -7.25 16.72 1.80
N ARG A 99 -7.32 17.68 0.86
CA ARG A 99 -7.08 19.10 1.16
C ARG A 99 -8.13 19.65 2.14
N ALA A 100 -9.41 19.32 1.95
CA ALA A 100 -10.47 19.70 2.86
C ALA A 100 -10.20 19.15 4.27
N ARG A 101 -9.89 17.86 4.38
CA ARG A 101 -9.51 17.22 5.65
C ARG A 101 -8.33 17.92 6.32
N LEU A 102 -7.28 18.27 5.57
CA LEU A 102 -6.10 18.94 6.13
C LEU A 102 -6.37 20.38 6.54
N ARG A 103 -7.26 21.10 5.82
CA ARG A 103 -7.70 22.46 6.19
C ARG A 103 -8.55 22.49 7.46
N LEU A 104 -9.30 21.41 7.71
CA LEU A 104 -10.12 21.23 8.91
C LEU A 104 -9.30 20.78 10.14
N GLN A 105 -8.02 20.45 9.99
CA GLN A 105 -7.18 20.15 11.14
C GLN A 105 -6.67 21.46 11.76
N PRO A 106 -6.83 21.68 13.07
CA PRO A 106 -6.19 22.80 13.74
C PRO A 106 -4.68 22.70 13.49
N ARG A 107 -4.04 23.82 13.16
CA ARG A 107 -2.58 23.87 13.09
C ARG A 107 -2.08 23.39 14.44
N ARG A 108 -1.48 22.20 14.50
CA ARG A 108 -0.76 21.77 15.70
C ARG A 108 0.29 22.85 15.95
N GLY A 109 0.02 23.71 16.94
CA GLY A 109 0.96 24.73 17.37
C GLY A 109 2.29 24.05 17.65
N LYS A 110 3.38 24.65 17.19
CA LYS A 110 4.72 24.19 17.51
C LYS A 110 4.77 24.08 19.04
N ARG A 111 4.91 22.87 19.58
CA ARG A 111 5.21 22.69 21.01
C ARG A 111 6.55 23.38 21.22
N SER A 112 6.56 24.52 21.91
CA SER A 112 7.79 25.13 22.37
C SER A 112 8.44 24.12 23.32
N ILE A 113 9.61 23.62 22.95
CA ILE A 113 10.47 22.91 23.87
C ILE A 113 10.96 23.98 24.84
N LYS A 114 10.30 24.13 25.99
CA LYS A 114 10.89 24.91 27.09
C LYS A 114 12.06 24.08 27.60
N ALA A 115 13.28 24.56 27.34
CA ALA A 115 14.49 24.03 27.94
C ALA A 115 14.41 24.32 29.45
N SER A 116 14.11 23.29 30.24
CA SER A 116 14.35 23.29 31.68
C SER A 116 15.83 23.05 31.91
N HIS A 117 16.59 24.15 32.04
CA HIS A 117 17.88 24.20 32.71
C HIS A 117 17.62 24.97 34.00
N GLU A 118 17.45 24.25 35.11
CA GLU A 118 17.65 24.79 36.44
C GLU A 118 18.55 23.80 37.18
N GLU A 119 19.74 24.33 37.48
CA GLU A 119 20.72 24.08 38.55
C GLU A 119 21.06 22.65 38.99
#